data_AF-A0A520GWY5-F1
#
_entry.id   AF-A0A520GWY5-F1
#
_cell.length_a   1.000
_cell.length_b   1.000
_cell.length_c   1.000
_cell.angle_alpha   90.00
_cell.angle_beta   90.00
_cell.angle_gamma   90.00
#
_symmetry.space_group_name_H-M   'P 1'
#
loop_
_entity.id
_entity.type
_entity.pdbx_description
1 polymer ?
#
loop_
_entity_poly.entity_id
_entity_poly.type
_entity_poly.pdbx_seq_one_letter_code
_entity_poly.pdbx_strand_id
1 'polypeptide(L)'
;MGRGRRRVDRRGRRIGRLRGAGRAHSNTLRRRLGLDASAPRRCLKPQSALDIVMTQHGKPGHVLLVAGLMQSAVDGLDAAVDMLDGRDPAVREKLVRAHADTIRGIATSGHAGASRALIEALPKLEIIACFSAGIDNVDVEAAAERGIPVTATSDALADDVADLAIAHCLLLLRRLTHADRFVRDNQW
;
A
#
# COMPACT_ATOMS: atom_id res chain seq x y z
N MET A 1 15.52 -36.29 39.96
CA MET A 1 14.36 -36.83 39.20
C MET A 1 13.09 -36.05 39.58
N GLY A 2 12.69 -35.05 38.79
CA GLY A 2 11.48 -34.24 39.07
C GLY A 2 10.53 -34.24 37.87
N ARG A 3 9.41 -34.97 37.96
CA ARG A 3 8.42 -35.10 36.88
C ARG A 3 7.52 -33.87 36.82
N GLY A 4 7.59 -33.12 35.71
CA GLY A 4 6.70 -31.98 35.44
C GLY A 4 5.23 -32.39 35.32
N ARG A 5 4.37 -31.81 36.16
CA ARG A 5 2.92 -32.01 36.14
C ARG A 5 2.32 -31.37 34.87
N ARG A 6 1.70 -32.18 34.01
CA ARG A 6 0.98 -31.71 32.81
C ARG A 6 -0.46 -31.38 33.17
N ARG A 7 -0.96 -30.19 32.81
CA ARG A 7 -2.35 -29.79 33.02
C ARG A 7 -3.29 -30.55 32.07
N VAL A 8 -4.38 -31.07 32.64
CA VAL A 8 -5.48 -31.76 31.97
C VAL A 8 -6.77 -31.00 32.33
N ASP A 9 -7.73 -30.88 31.42
CA ASP A 9 -8.99 -30.19 31.71
C ASP A 9 -9.94 -31.03 32.60
N ARG A 10 -11.04 -30.42 33.06
CA ARG A 10 -12.03 -31.07 33.95
C ARG A 10 -12.79 -32.26 33.33
N ARG A 11 -12.59 -32.57 32.04
CA ARG A 11 -13.16 -33.77 31.38
C ARG A 11 -12.08 -34.80 31.02
N GLY A 12 -10.87 -34.67 31.56
CA GLY A 12 -9.78 -35.64 31.38
C GLY A 12 -9.07 -35.55 30.02
N ARG A 13 -9.32 -34.51 29.21
CA ARG A 13 -8.67 -34.36 27.90
C ARG A 13 -7.37 -33.56 28.01
N ARG A 14 -6.34 -34.06 27.32
CA ARG A 14 -5.02 -33.42 27.25
C ARG A 14 -5.14 -32.09 26.50
N ILE A 15 -4.73 -30.99 27.14
CA ILE A 15 -4.72 -29.66 26.53
C ILE A 15 -3.49 -29.58 25.61
N GLY A 16 -3.68 -29.83 24.32
CA GLY A 16 -2.66 -29.58 23.30
C GLY A 16 -2.43 -28.07 23.13
N ARG A 17 -1.16 -27.64 22.98
CA ARG A 17 -0.84 -26.26 22.61
C ARG A 17 -1.55 -25.92 21.30
N LEU A 18 -2.49 -24.98 21.34
CA LEU A 18 -3.08 -24.37 20.15
C LEU A 18 -1.98 -23.59 19.41
N ARG A 19 -1.39 -24.21 18.38
CA ARG A 19 -0.64 -23.46 17.35
C ARG A 19 -1.66 -22.78 16.45
N GLY A 20 -1.44 -21.50 16.16
CA GLY A 20 -2.40 -20.57 15.57
C GLY A 20 -3.17 -21.07 14.35
N ALA A 21 -4.49 -21.05 14.47
CA ALA A 21 -5.45 -21.45 13.44
C ALA A 21 -5.81 -20.31 12.46
N GLY A 22 -4.93 -19.32 12.26
CA GLY A 22 -5.14 -18.21 11.32
C GLY A 22 -4.44 -18.37 9.96
N ARG A 23 -3.54 -19.36 9.79
CA ARG A 23 -2.69 -19.51 8.58
C ARG A 23 -3.25 -20.47 7.53
N ALA A 24 -4.28 -21.26 7.86
CA ALA A 24 -4.66 -22.41 7.03
C ALA A 24 -5.48 -22.03 5.78
N HIS A 25 -6.31 -20.99 5.83
CA HIS A 25 -7.22 -20.66 4.71
C HIS A 25 -6.52 -19.94 3.55
N SER A 26 -5.45 -19.19 3.82
CA SER A 26 -4.64 -18.48 2.82
C SER A 26 -3.78 -19.42 1.95
N ASN A 27 -3.42 -20.61 2.43
CA ASN A 27 -2.50 -21.51 1.74
C ASN A 27 -3.19 -22.35 0.66
N THR A 28 -4.51 -22.53 0.75
CA THR A 28 -5.28 -23.39 -0.17
C THR A 28 -5.50 -22.73 -1.53
N LEU A 29 -5.66 -21.40 -1.57
CA LEU A 29 -5.76 -20.62 -2.81
C LEU A 29 -4.41 -20.44 -3.51
N ARG A 30 -3.31 -20.30 -2.75
CA ARG A 30 -1.95 -20.15 -3.29
C ARG A 30 -1.45 -21.40 -4.04
N ARG A 31 -1.77 -22.60 -3.54
CA ARG A 31 -1.45 -23.86 -4.23
C ARG A 31 -2.20 -24.04 -5.56
N ARG A 32 -3.44 -23.53 -5.67
CA ARG A 32 -4.22 -23.58 -6.91
C ARG A 32 -3.66 -22.66 -8.01
N LEU A 33 -2.92 -21.62 -7.62
CA LEU A 33 -2.36 -20.62 -8.53
C LEU A 33 -0.87 -20.81 -8.83
N GLY A 34 -0.24 -21.90 -8.35
CA GLY A 34 1.18 -22.17 -8.58
C GLY A 34 2.15 -21.18 -7.93
N LEU A 35 1.68 -20.36 -6.99
CA LEU A 35 2.50 -19.34 -6.32
C LEU A 35 3.23 -19.95 -5.12
N ASP A 36 4.56 -20.06 -5.23
CA ASP A 36 5.44 -20.59 -4.18
C ASP A 36 5.32 -19.77 -2.88
N ALA A 37 5.08 -20.48 -1.78
CA ALA A 37 5.00 -19.92 -0.43
C ALA A 37 6.37 -19.49 0.14
N SER A 38 7.48 -19.84 -0.54
CA SER A 38 8.86 -19.52 -0.14
C SER A 38 9.39 -18.21 -0.73
N ALA A 39 8.70 -17.64 -1.74
CA ALA A 39 9.11 -16.35 -2.31
C ALA A 39 8.93 -15.23 -1.27
N PRO A 40 9.98 -14.46 -0.94
CA PRO A 40 9.85 -13.36 0.00
C PRO A 40 8.80 -12.38 -0.51
N ARG A 41 7.87 -11.96 0.38
CA ARG A 41 6.99 -10.82 0.13
C ARG A 41 7.88 -9.59 0.01
N ARG A 42 8.36 -9.33 -1.20
CA ARG A 42 9.34 -8.28 -1.44
C ARG A 42 8.60 -6.95 -1.52
N CYS A 43 8.18 -6.44 -0.37
CA CYS A 43 8.20 -5.00 -0.17
C CYS A 43 9.63 -4.57 -0.54
N LEU A 44 9.77 -3.78 -1.60
CA LEU A 44 11.07 -3.18 -1.89
C LEU A 44 11.44 -2.39 -0.64
N LYS A 45 12.62 -2.68 -0.07
CA LYS A 45 13.16 -1.83 0.99
C LYS A 45 13.19 -0.39 0.45
N PRO A 46 12.93 0.63 1.26
CA PRO A 46 12.93 2.03 0.81
C PRO A 46 14.22 2.39 0.06
N GLN A 47 15.36 1.81 0.46
CA GLN A 47 16.63 1.92 -0.26
C GLN A 47 16.59 1.34 -1.68
N SER A 48 15.95 0.20 -1.93
CA SER A 48 15.84 -0.36 -3.29
C SER A 48 14.88 0.40 -4.20
N ALA A 49 13.87 1.09 -3.64
CA ALA A 49 12.98 1.94 -4.44
C ALA A 49 13.69 3.24 -4.82
N LEU A 50 14.47 3.80 -3.89
CA LEU A 50 15.41 4.88 -4.19
C LEU A 50 16.50 4.41 -5.16
N ASP A 51 17.02 3.19 -5.06
CA ASP A 51 17.99 2.67 -6.03
C ASP A 51 17.37 2.57 -7.43
N ILE A 52 16.11 2.14 -7.59
CA ILE A 52 15.43 2.16 -8.90
C ILE A 52 15.31 3.58 -9.45
N VAL A 53 15.00 4.57 -8.60
CA VAL A 53 14.89 5.99 -9.00
C VAL A 53 16.28 6.63 -9.23
N MET A 54 17.33 6.18 -8.53
CA MET A 54 18.64 6.82 -8.45
C MET A 54 19.75 6.12 -9.25
N THR A 55 19.60 4.85 -9.65
CA THR A 55 20.72 4.09 -10.27
C THR A 55 20.82 4.10 -11.78
N GLN A 56 19.96 4.76 -12.58
CA GLN A 56 20.08 4.58 -14.04
C GLN A 56 20.18 5.80 -14.94
N HIS A 57 19.93 7.06 -14.57
CA HIS A 57 20.26 8.17 -15.49
C HIS A 57 20.62 9.48 -14.79
N GLY A 58 21.83 9.99 -15.07
CA GLY A 58 22.32 11.32 -14.68
C GLY A 58 21.66 12.47 -15.44
N LYS A 59 20.34 12.43 -15.64
CA LYS A 59 19.51 13.56 -16.10
C LYS A 59 18.30 13.69 -15.18
N PRO A 60 17.91 14.90 -14.75
CA PRO A 60 16.72 15.11 -13.92
C PRO A 60 15.51 14.77 -14.78
N GLY A 61 14.88 13.63 -14.51
CA GLY A 61 13.55 13.33 -15.05
C GLY A 61 12.49 13.95 -14.16
N HIS A 62 11.38 14.35 -14.76
CA HIS A 62 10.25 14.84 -14.00
C HIS A 62 9.46 13.68 -13.38
N VAL A 63 8.88 13.93 -12.20
CA VAL A 63 7.86 13.06 -11.61
C VAL A 63 6.51 13.75 -11.72
N LEU A 64 5.54 13.09 -12.35
CA LEU A 64 4.18 13.59 -12.47
C LEU A 64 3.37 13.22 -11.22
N LEU A 65 2.92 14.24 -10.48
CA LEU A 65 2.05 14.08 -9.33
C LEU A 65 0.58 14.01 -9.78
N VAL A 66 -0.07 12.88 -9.57
CA VAL A 66 -1.45 12.61 -10.02
C VAL A 66 -2.44 12.62 -8.85
N ALA A 67 -1.96 12.49 -7.61
CA ALA A 67 -2.76 12.50 -6.39
C ALA A 67 -2.22 13.46 -5.34
N GLY A 68 -3.07 13.85 -4.39
CA GLY A 68 -2.61 14.54 -3.18
C GLY A 68 -1.75 13.62 -2.32
N LEU A 69 -0.57 14.10 -1.94
CA LEU A 69 0.32 13.45 -0.96
C LEU A 69 0.36 14.26 0.33
N MET A 70 0.80 13.64 1.43
CA MET A 70 1.11 14.37 2.66
C MET A 70 2.25 15.37 2.39
N GLN A 71 2.20 16.54 3.04
CA GLN A 71 3.18 17.61 2.79
C GLN A 71 4.63 17.14 2.98
N SER A 72 4.88 16.35 4.02
CA SER A 72 6.22 15.79 4.28
C SER A 72 6.75 14.89 3.15
N ALA A 73 5.87 14.17 2.44
CA ALA A 73 6.26 13.37 1.28
C ALA A 73 6.54 14.25 0.06
N VAL A 74 5.75 15.31 -0.13
CA VAL A 74 5.99 16.31 -1.17
C VAL A 74 7.35 16.98 -0.96
N ASP A 75 7.62 17.48 0.25
CA ASP A 75 8.87 18.15 0.59
C ASP A 75 10.09 17.23 0.37
N GLY A 76 9.95 15.95 0.72
CA GLY A 76 11.01 14.96 0.50
C GLY A 76 11.26 14.64 -0.97
N LEU A 77 10.21 14.63 -1.80
CA LEU A 77 10.34 14.42 -3.24
C LEU A 77 10.88 15.67 -3.95
N ASP A 78 10.40 16.86 -3.60
CA ASP A 78 10.82 18.13 -4.22
C ASP A 78 12.32 18.39 -4.05
N ALA A 79 12.90 17.95 -2.92
CA ALA A 79 14.34 18.00 -2.70
C ALA A 79 15.15 17.05 -3.58
N ALA A 80 14.52 16.02 -4.18
CA ALA A 80 15.20 14.92 -4.87
C ALA A 80 14.89 14.85 -6.37
N VAL A 81 13.72 15.34 -6.80
CA VAL A 81 13.22 15.26 -8.18
C VAL A 81 12.44 16.52 -8.55
N ASP A 82 12.44 16.87 -9.84
CA ASP A 82 11.59 17.95 -10.35
C ASP A 82 10.15 17.43 -10.48
N MET A 83 9.22 18.00 -9.70
CA MET A 83 7.83 17.57 -9.68
C MET A 83 6.94 18.42 -10.57
N LEU A 84 6.16 17.74 -11.41
CA LEU A 84 5.09 18.35 -12.20
C LEU A 84 3.74 18.06 -11.53
N ASP A 85 3.07 19.10 -11.06
CA ASP A 85 1.76 18.99 -10.40
C ASP A 85 0.64 18.77 -11.42
N GLY A 86 0.28 17.51 -11.64
CA GLY A 86 -0.81 17.08 -12.51
C GLY A 86 -2.06 16.64 -11.74
N ARG A 87 -2.29 17.12 -10.50
CA ARG A 87 -3.47 16.71 -9.72
C ARG A 87 -4.78 17.08 -10.43
N ASP A 88 -4.85 18.29 -10.98
CA ASP A 88 -5.94 18.70 -11.87
C ASP A 88 -5.81 18.00 -13.25
N PRO A 89 -6.82 17.24 -13.70
CA PRO A 89 -6.81 16.59 -15.01
C PRO A 89 -6.53 17.53 -16.18
N ALA A 90 -7.05 18.76 -16.18
CA ALA A 90 -6.86 19.71 -17.27
C ALA A 90 -5.41 20.23 -17.34
N VAL A 91 -4.78 20.41 -16.18
CA VAL A 91 -3.35 20.76 -16.08
C VAL A 91 -2.48 19.57 -16.46
N ARG A 92 -2.82 18.38 -15.98
CA ARG A 92 -2.13 17.12 -16.28
C ARG A 92 -2.00 16.89 -17.77
N GLU A 93 -3.09 17.07 -18.52
CA GLU A 93 -3.09 16.87 -19.96
C GLU A 93 -2.11 17.81 -20.67
N LYS A 94 -2.02 19.08 -20.22
CA LYS A 94 -1.04 20.05 -20.73
C LYS A 94 0.39 19.66 -20.38
N LEU A 95 0.62 19.23 -19.13
CA LEU A 95 1.94 18.79 -18.67
C LEU A 95 2.42 17.55 -19.40
N VAL A 96 1.55 16.55 -19.58
CA VAL A 96 1.85 15.34 -20.34
C VAL A 96 2.23 15.70 -21.78
N ARG A 97 1.47 16.58 -22.45
CA ARG A 97 1.83 17.05 -23.79
C ARG A 97 3.17 17.78 -23.85
N ALA A 98 3.48 18.60 -22.85
CA ALA A 98 4.70 19.40 -22.83
C ALA A 98 5.95 18.60 -22.42
N HIS A 99 5.79 17.57 -21.58
CA HIS A 99 6.87 16.89 -20.88
C HIS A 99 6.90 15.37 -21.08
N ALA A 100 6.14 14.81 -22.05
CA ALA A 100 6.03 13.37 -22.30
C ALA A 100 7.40 12.66 -22.34
N ASP A 101 8.38 13.25 -23.02
CA ASP A 101 9.72 12.69 -23.20
C ASP A 101 10.68 12.91 -22.01
N THR A 102 10.17 13.48 -20.92
CA THR A 102 10.97 13.86 -19.74
C THR A 102 10.40 13.33 -18.43
N ILE A 103 9.11 12.98 -18.39
CA ILE A 103 8.48 12.34 -17.23
C ILE A 103 8.96 10.90 -17.15
N ARG A 104 9.62 10.57 -16.03
CA ARG A 104 10.17 9.23 -15.75
C ARG A 104 9.43 8.51 -14.63
N GLY A 105 8.64 9.22 -13.83
CA GLY A 105 7.86 8.64 -12.75
C GLY A 105 6.44 9.20 -12.65
N ILE A 106 5.50 8.37 -12.21
CA ILE A 106 4.18 8.80 -11.75
C ILE A 106 4.09 8.58 -10.24
N ALA A 107 3.73 9.62 -9.50
CA ALA A 107 3.32 9.54 -8.11
C ALA A 107 1.79 9.65 -8.03
N THR A 108 1.12 8.58 -7.62
CA THR A 108 -0.36 8.49 -7.60
C THR A 108 -0.88 7.89 -6.29
N SER A 109 -2.19 7.68 -6.21
CA SER A 109 -2.88 6.97 -5.14
C SER A 109 -3.90 6.00 -5.73
N GLY A 110 -4.43 5.10 -4.90
CA GLY A 110 -5.43 4.12 -5.32
C GLY A 110 -6.74 4.76 -5.79
N HIS A 111 -7.00 6.03 -5.45
CA HIS A 111 -8.16 6.77 -5.94
C HIS A 111 -7.89 7.38 -7.33
N ALA A 112 -6.73 7.99 -7.53
CA ALA A 112 -6.43 8.69 -8.79
C ALA A 112 -5.89 7.76 -9.89
N GLY A 113 -5.07 6.79 -9.50
CA GLY A 113 -4.57 5.73 -10.37
C GLY A 113 -3.64 6.20 -11.49
N ALA A 114 -3.48 5.34 -12.48
CA ALA A 114 -2.75 5.62 -13.73
C ALA A 114 -3.38 4.79 -14.84
N SER A 115 -4.13 5.44 -15.73
CA SER A 115 -4.82 4.78 -16.83
C SER A 115 -3.85 4.34 -17.92
N ARG A 116 -4.26 3.37 -18.74
CA ARG A 116 -3.53 2.96 -19.96
C ARG A 116 -3.10 4.13 -20.82
N ALA A 117 -4.03 5.04 -21.12
CA ALA A 117 -3.78 6.21 -21.95
C ALA A 117 -2.69 7.12 -21.34
N LEU A 118 -2.68 7.29 -20.01
CA LEU A 118 -1.65 8.07 -19.34
C LEU A 118 -0.28 7.36 -19.41
N ILE A 119 -0.28 6.05 -19.18
CA ILE A 119 0.95 5.24 -19.26
C ILE A 119 1.53 5.36 -20.68
N GLU A 120 0.74 5.05 -21.71
CA GLU A 120 1.13 5.10 -23.13
C GLU A 120 1.59 6.48 -23.59
N ALA A 121 1.00 7.56 -23.06
CA ALA A 121 1.41 8.93 -23.37
C ALA A 121 2.81 9.30 -22.85
N LEU A 122 3.40 8.49 -21.96
CA LEU A 122 4.70 8.75 -21.34
C LEU A 122 5.74 7.71 -21.81
N PRO A 123 6.43 7.92 -22.94
CA PRO A 123 7.32 6.93 -23.54
C PRO A 123 8.53 6.57 -22.67
N LYS A 124 9.00 7.51 -21.82
CA LYS A 124 10.14 7.30 -20.91
C LYS A 124 9.76 7.00 -19.47
N LEU A 125 8.52 6.56 -19.24
CA LEU A 125 8.05 6.18 -17.91
C LEU A 125 8.81 4.94 -17.41
N GLU A 126 9.33 5.01 -16.19
CA GLU A 126 10.16 3.96 -15.58
C GLU A 126 9.60 3.46 -14.25
N ILE A 127 8.70 4.21 -13.60
CA ILE A 127 8.10 3.78 -12.33
C ILE A 127 6.72 4.40 -12.11
N ILE A 128 5.82 3.60 -11.53
CA ILE A 128 4.55 4.08 -10.97
C ILE A 128 4.57 3.81 -9.47
N ALA A 129 4.58 4.88 -8.68
CA ALA A 129 4.57 4.84 -7.23
C ALA A 129 3.18 5.19 -6.70
N CYS A 130 2.51 4.21 -6.09
CA CYS A 130 1.17 4.37 -5.54
C CYS A 130 1.24 4.55 -4.01
N PHE A 131 0.80 5.71 -3.54
CA PHE A 131 0.66 6.03 -2.11
C PHE A 131 -0.65 5.47 -1.55
N SER A 132 -0.81 4.15 -1.63
CA SER A 132 -1.93 3.41 -1.05
C SER A 132 -1.64 1.91 -1.04
N ALA A 133 -2.47 1.16 -0.33
CA ALA A 133 -2.45 -0.30 -0.40
C ALA A 133 -3.09 -0.86 -1.67
N GLY A 134 -4.18 -0.23 -2.14
CA GLY A 134 -4.89 -0.62 -3.35
C GLY A 134 -4.25 0.02 -4.60
N ILE A 135 -4.31 -0.71 -5.70
CA ILE A 135 -3.81 -0.29 -7.03
C ILE A 135 -4.87 -0.50 -8.12
N ASP A 136 -6.14 -0.61 -7.73
CA ASP A 136 -7.23 -1.00 -8.64
C ASP A 136 -7.42 -0.01 -9.80
N ASN A 137 -7.09 1.27 -9.59
CA ASN A 137 -7.16 2.32 -10.62
C ASN A 137 -5.87 2.47 -11.43
N VAL A 138 -4.86 1.64 -11.20
CA VAL A 138 -3.64 1.57 -12.02
C VAL A 138 -3.82 0.46 -13.04
N ASP A 139 -3.61 0.77 -14.33
CA ASP A 139 -3.55 -0.27 -15.36
C ASP A 139 -2.22 -1.03 -15.24
N VAL A 140 -2.22 -2.03 -14.37
CA VAL A 140 -1.05 -2.88 -14.10
C VAL A 140 -0.68 -3.71 -15.32
N GLU A 141 -1.64 -4.05 -16.18
CA GLU A 141 -1.38 -4.81 -17.41
C GLU A 141 -0.60 -3.95 -18.41
N ALA A 142 -1.02 -2.71 -18.65
CA ALA A 142 -0.30 -1.74 -19.47
C ALA A 142 1.12 -1.45 -18.93
N ALA A 143 1.26 -1.37 -17.60
CA ALA A 143 2.56 -1.20 -16.97
C ALA A 143 3.45 -2.43 -17.19
N ALA A 144 2.90 -3.64 -17.04
CA ALA A 144 3.62 -4.90 -17.22
C ALA A 144 4.06 -5.14 -18.66
N GLU A 145 3.21 -4.84 -19.66
CA GLU A 145 3.54 -4.89 -21.09
C GLU A 145 4.79 -4.07 -21.43
N ARG A 146 5.01 -2.97 -20.71
CA ARG A 146 6.15 -2.06 -20.87
C ARG A 146 7.30 -2.31 -19.90
N GLY A 147 7.20 -3.31 -19.03
CA GLY A 147 8.20 -3.59 -18.01
C GLY A 147 8.33 -2.51 -16.93
N ILE A 148 7.28 -1.71 -16.72
CA ILE A 148 7.26 -0.60 -15.76
C ILE A 148 6.87 -1.14 -14.38
N PRO A 149 7.73 -1.06 -13.36
CA PRO A 149 7.38 -1.45 -11.99
C PRO A 149 6.28 -0.57 -11.40
N VAL A 150 5.28 -1.23 -10.82
CA VAL A 150 4.25 -0.59 -9.99
C VAL A 150 4.55 -0.90 -8.53
N THR A 151 4.65 0.12 -7.70
CA THR A 151 4.90 0.00 -6.26
C THR A 151 3.71 0.49 -5.46
N ALA A 152 3.46 -0.14 -4.30
CA ALA A 152 2.38 0.19 -3.40
C ALA A 152 2.86 0.11 -1.95
N THR A 153 2.21 0.84 -1.05
CA THR A 153 2.61 0.96 0.37
C THR A 153 1.77 0.06 1.28
N SER A 154 1.33 -1.11 0.78
CA SER A 154 0.33 -1.95 1.45
C SER A 154 0.77 -2.50 2.82
N ASP A 155 2.07 -2.78 3.01
CA ASP A 155 2.57 -3.34 4.27
C ASP A 155 2.70 -2.26 5.37
N ALA A 156 2.93 -1.00 5.02
CA ALA A 156 3.22 0.08 5.97
C ALA A 156 1.99 0.51 6.80
N LEU A 157 0.78 0.19 6.33
CA LEU A 157 -0.49 0.61 6.92
C LEU A 157 -1.29 -0.54 7.52
N ALA A 158 -0.75 -1.77 7.51
CA ALA A 158 -1.45 -2.96 7.94
C ALA A 158 -1.85 -2.92 9.42
N ASP A 159 -0.95 -2.44 10.29
CA ASP A 159 -1.18 -2.35 11.74
C ASP A 159 -2.23 -1.27 12.06
N ASP A 160 -2.11 -0.07 11.47
CA ASP A 160 -3.08 1.02 11.68
C ASP A 160 -4.50 0.63 11.21
N VAL A 161 -4.61 -0.06 10.07
CA VAL A 161 -5.89 -0.58 9.58
C VAL A 161 -6.46 -1.63 10.53
N ALA A 162 -5.62 -2.50 11.10
CA ALA A 162 -6.05 -3.51 12.07
C ALA A 162 -6.54 -2.86 13.38
N ASP A 163 -5.82 -1.85 13.88
CA ASP A 163 -6.18 -1.09 15.07
C ASP A 163 -7.53 -0.39 14.88
N LEU A 164 -7.74 0.26 13.73
CA LEU A 164 -9.01 0.91 13.43
C LEU A 164 -10.16 -0.11 13.33
N ALA A 165 -9.93 -1.28 12.75
CA ALA A 165 -10.96 -2.33 12.66
C ALA A 165 -11.39 -2.83 14.05
N ILE A 166 -10.43 -3.03 14.96
CA ILE A 166 -10.73 -3.42 16.35
C ILE A 166 -11.43 -2.29 17.09
N ALA A 167 -10.95 -1.05 16.94
CA ALA A 167 -11.59 0.12 17.53
C ALA A 167 -13.04 0.24 17.05
N HIS A 168 -13.30 0.03 15.75
CA HIS A 168 -14.66 0.07 15.20
C HIS A 168 -15.56 -1.02 15.78
N CYS A 169 -15.05 -2.24 15.95
CA CYS A 169 -15.77 -3.31 16.65
C CYS A 169 -16.19 -2.87 18.07
N LEU A 170 -15.28 -2.25 18.83
CA LEU A 170 -15.56 -1.79 20.19
C LEU A 170 -16.56 -0.62 20.20
N LEU A 171 -16.39 0.36 19.30
CA LEU A 171 -17.29 1.50 19.16
C LEU A 171 -18.74 1.04 18.94
N LEU A 172 -18.94 0.06 18.06
CA LEU A 172 -20.25 -0.49 17.74
C LEU A 172 -20.81 -1.35 18.88
N LEU A 173 -20.06 -2.36 19.34
CA LEU A 173 -20.55 -3.33 20.32
C LEU A 173 -20.82 -2.72 21.70
N ARG A 174 -20.09 -1.67 22.07
CA ARG A 174 -20.26 -0.98 23.36
C ARG A 174 -20.99 0.35 23.24
N ARG A 175 -21.48 0.68 22.03
CA ARG A 175 -22.17 1.94 21.72
C ARG A 175 -21.39 3.17 22.20
N LEU A 176 -20.06 3.15 22.08
CA LEU A 176 -19.20 4.19 22.66
C LEU A 176 -19.47 5.57 22.03
N THR A 177 -19.81 5.62 20.74
CA THR A 177 -20.19 6.86 20.07
C THR A 177 -21.50 7.46 20.60
N HIS A 178 -22.40 6.62 21.12
CA HIS A 178 -23.61 7.07 21.80
C HIS A 178 -23.31 7.50 23.24
N ALA A 179 -22.49 6.74 23.95
CA ALA A 179 -22.09 7.07 25.32
C ALA A 179 -21.31 8.39 25.40
N ASP A 180 -20.37 8.64 24.48
CA ASP A 180 -19.63 9.92 24.38
C ASP A 180 -20.59 11.11 24.20
N ARG A 181 -21.56 10.99 23.29
CA ARG A 181 -22.59 12.02 23.08
C ARG A 181 -23.47 12.23 24.32
N PHE A 182 -23.93 11.15 24.95
CA PHE A 182 -24.79 11.20 26.15
C PHE A 182 -24.12 11.99 27.29
N VAL A 183 -22.82 11.80 27.49
CA VAL A 183 -22.06 12.57 28.49
C VAL A 183 -21.89 14.03 28.07
N ARG A 184 -21.53 14.30 26.80
CA ARG A 184 -21.38 15.67 26.28
C ARG A 184 -22.68 16.49 26.33
N ASP A 185 -23.81 15.80 26.20
CA ASP A 185 -25.15 16.41 26.29
C ASP A 185 -25.63 16.56 27.74
N ASN A 186 -24.77 16.30 28.74
CA ASN A 186 -25.06 16.37 30.18
C ASN A 186 -26.24 15.49 30.63
N GLN A 187 -26.39 14.31 30.02
CA GLN A 187 -27.47 13.39 30.38
C GLN A 187 -27.05 12.31 31.39
N TRP A 188 -25.79 12.33 31.85
CA TRP A 188 -25.21 11.33 32.75
C TRP A 188 -25.48 11.60 34.23
#